data_AF-A0A5C6RMA4-F1
#
_entry.id   AF-A0A5C6RMA4-F1
#
_cell.length_a   1.000
_cell.length_b   1.000
_cell.length_c   1.000
_cell.angle_alpha   90.00
_cell.angle_beta   90.00
_cell.angle_gamma   90.00
#
_symmetry.space_group_name_H-M   'P 1'
#
loop_
_entity.id
_entity.type
_entity.pdbx_description
1 polymer ?
#
loop_
_entity_poly.entity_id
_entity_poly.type
_entity_poly.pdbx_seq_one_letter_code
_entity_poly.pdbx_strand_id
1 'polypeptide(L)'
;MFLEQAIRNDQDYVFRYSGPDLCKAWKACHEITGRWPAALASSLPLPDVGILPGRPSLVVAGEPLTTPGDLFLYSADKNWHHYTRQFHSAELRINMGAIAKNIRAHKALIGEGVKMAVMVKANAYGMGAVEVGRWLEARGLADYLMVAYVDEGVALRRADVGLPIMVLSAEPQAFGACIAMDLEPILYSASHIAVFIDAWQQQGAPERRVHIELNSGMNRLGLDRDEVESVGRLLKRHPQLRVASVFSHLSGSEDPQHDAFSKLQNERYLEAYAALVAQLGYLPALHLVNSNGIARLPQYHYGMVRLGIGAYGSGVGGRWGESLQTAVSLTAQVAQVRSVAPGETIGYARSGVAGPEGCRVATLSLGYADGLPRAAGQCGYPLMVNGRAAPLIGHVCMDISMLDVSGAGPVAAGDEVCVFGPGHKPEVLAYAVGTIPYEVLTSIGPRVRRVWQYPV
;
A
#
# COMPACT_ATOMS: atom_id res chain seq x y z
N MET A 1 43.45 -3.98 -0.76
CA MET A 1 42.36 -3.40 -1.57
C MET A 1 42.13 -4.34 -2.73
N PHE A 2 41.03 -5.10 -2.70
CA PHE A 2 40.63 -5.91 -3.85
C PHE A 2 39.24 -5.44 -4.26
N LEU A 3 39.14 -4.92 -5.47
CA LEU A 3 37.90 -4.50 -6.11
C LEU A 3 37.69 -5.49 -7.24
N GLU A 4 36.87 -6.52 -7.00
CA GLU A 4 36.56 -7.51 -8.03
C GLU A 4 35.33 -7.03 -8.82
N GLN A 5 35.52 -6.87 -10.13
CA GLN A 5 34.47 -6.48 -11.07
C GLN A 5 33.75 -7.74 -11.58
N ALA A 6 32.44 -7.83 -11.38
CA ALA A 6 31.60 -8.80 -12.09
C ALA A 6 30.81 -8.05 -13.16
N ILE A 7 31.21 -8.21 -14.43
CA ILE A 7 30.48 -7.68 -15.59
C ILE A 7 29.34 -8.66 -15.91
N ARG A 8 28.10 -8.17 -16.03
CA ARG A 8 27.01 -8.95 -16.64
C ARG A 8 26.31 -8.11 -17.71
N ASN A 9 26.06 -8.75 -18.85
CA ASN A 9 25.53 -8.14 -20.07
C ASN A 9 24.26 -7.30 -19.85
N ASP A 10 24.26 -6.14 -20.49
CA ASP A 10 23.21 -5.12 -20.66
C ASP A 10 22.71 -4.34 -19.43
N GLN A 11 23.66 -3.63 -18.79
CA GLN A 11 23.51 -2.39 -17.99
C GLN A 11 23.69 -2.46 -16.47
N ASP A 12 23.91 -3.63 -15.88
CA ASP A 12 24.07 -3.76 -14.43
C ASP A 12 25.52 -4.02 -13.99
N TYR A 13 25.94 -3.37 -12.89
CA TYR A 13 27.25 -3.55 -12.26
C TYR A 13 27.11 -3.98 -10.80
N VAL A 14 27.86 -5.01 -10.40
CA VAL A 14 27.95 -5.46 -9.00
C VAL A 14 29.41 -5.34 -8.56
N PHE A 15 29.66 -4.62 -7.46
CA PHE A 15 31.01 -4.39 -6.91
C PHE A 15 31.15 -4.99 -5.51
N ARG A 16 32.29 -5.63 -5.26
CA ARG A 16 32.70 -6.12 -3.93
C ARG A 16 33.81 -5.21 -3.39
N TYR A 17 33.64 -4.67 -2.17
CA TYR A 17 34.64 -3.84 -1.50
C TYR A 17 34.90 -4.31 -0.06
N SER A 18 36.16 -4.28 0.35
CA SER A 18 36.64 -4.75 1.67
C SER A 18 37.70 -3.82 2.28
N GLY A 19 37.40 -2.53 2.38
CA GLY A 19 38.28 -1.54 3.01
C GLY A 19 37.55 -0.59 3.98
N PRO A 20 38.28 0.11 4.87
CA PRO A 20 37.68 0.95 5.91
C PRO A 20 37.18 2.32 5.43
N ASP A 21 37.56 2.75 4.22
CA ASP A 21 37.29 4.08 3.68
C ASP A 21 36.38 3.98 2.44
N LEU A 22 35.10 4.28 2.62
CA LEU A 22 34.07 4.25 1.59
C LEU A 22 34.27 5.31 0.49
N CYS A 23 34.87 6.45 0.83
CA CYS A 23 35.17 7.52 -0.13
C CYS A 23 36.24 7.10 -1.14
N LYS A 24 37.26 6.34 -0.71
CA LYS A 24 38.29 5.81 -1.63
C LYS A 24 37.74 4.75 -2.59
N ALA A 25 36.79 3.93 -2.13
CA ALA A 25 36.10 2.95 -2.98
C ALA A 25 35.29 3.62 -4.09
N TRP A 26 34.55 4.68 -3.76
CA TRP A 26 33.77 5.46 -4.72
C TRP A 26 34.63 6.10 -5.79
N LYS A 27 35.78 6.66 -5.41
CA LYS A 27 36.71 7.28 -6.33
C LYS A 27 37.30 6.26 -7.32
N ALA A 28 37.70 5.08 -6.83
CA ALA A 28 38.21 3.99 -7.67
C ALA A 28 37.14 3.44 -8.64
N CYS A 29 35.88 3.28 -8.19
CA CYS A 29 34.78 2.88 -9.08
C CYS A 29 34.49 3.93 -10.16
N HIS A 30 34.57 5.22 -9.83
CA HIS A 30 34.42 6.30 -10.82
C HIS A 30 35.55 6.29 -11.85
N GLU A 31 36.80 6.06 -11.42
CA GLU A 31 37.96 5.94 -12.32
C GLU A 31 37.85 4.74 -13.28
N ILE A 32 37.19 3.65 -12.88
CA ILE A 32 37.01 2.44 -13.71
C ILE A 32 35.78 2.54 -14.63
N THR A 33 34.69 3.18 -14.20
CA THR A 33 33.39 3.13 -14.88
C THR A 33 32.91 4.46 -15.47
N GLY A 34 33.55 5.58 -15.10
CA GLY A 34 33.08 6.93 -15.40
C GLY A 34 31.81 7.35 -14.61
N ARG A 35 31.35 6.57 -13.63
CA ARG A 35 30.09 6.80 -12.88
C ARG A 35 30.30 6.67 -11.36
N TRP A 36 29.54 7.42 -10.57
CA TRP A 36 29.58 7.36 -9.09
C TRP A 36 28.68 6.22 -8.57
N PRO A 37 29.18 5.28 -7.74
CA PRO A 37 28.35 4.20 -7.17
C PRO A 37 27.36 4.71 -6.12
N ALA A 38 26.21 4.04 -5.99
CA ALA A 38 25.35 4.17 -4.82
C ALA A 38 25.95 3.43 -3.61
N ALA A 39 25.73 3.95 -2.40
CA ALA A 39 26.40 3.55 -1.16
C ALA A 39 26.29 2.03 -0.84
N LEU A 40 27.37 1.46 -0.31
CA LEU A 40 27.47 0.07 0.16
C LEU A 40 28.05 0.08 1.58
N ALA A 41 27.44 -0.62 2.54
CA ALA A 41 27.99 -0.75 3.89
C ALA A 41 28.18 -2.21 4.33
N SER A 42 29.45 -2.49 4.64
CA SER A 42 30.10 -3.51 5.50
C SER A 42 29.84 -5.01 5.35
N SER A 43 31.00 -5.69 5.33
CA SER A 43 31.36 -7.10 5.40
C SER A 43 30.86 -7.89 6.63
N LEU A 44 30.21 -9.03 6.38
CA LEU A 44 30.25 -10.24 7.19
C LEU A 44 30.21 -11.46 6.25
N PRO A 45 30.82 -12.61 6.62
CA PRO A 45 30.75 -13.82 5.81
C PRO A 45 29.30 -14.32 5.78
N LEU A 46 28.75 -14.53 4.59
CA LEU A 46 27.50 -15.25 4.40
C LEU A 46 27.69 -16.69 4.91
N PRO A 47 26.83 -17.22 5.80
CA PRO A 47 26.65 -18.67 5.85
C PRO A 47 25.95 -19.10 4.55
N ASP A 48 26.37 -20.25 4.03
CA ASP A 48 25.99 -20.83 2.74
C ASP A 48 24.54 -20.53 2.30
N VAL A 49 24.37 -19.51 1.46
CA VAL A 49 23.19 -19.38 0.61
C VAL A 49 23.61 -19.83 -0.77
N GLY A 50 23.20 -21.04 -1.13
CA GLY A 50 23.61 -21.74 -2.34
C GLY A 50 23.45 -20.90 -3.60
N ILE A 51 24.52 -20.86 -4.39
CA ILE A 51 24.54 -20.36 -5.75
C ILE A 51 23.71 -21.34 -6.60
N LEU A 52 22.53 -20.94 -7.05
CA LEU A 52 21.91 -21.59 -8.20
C LEU A 52 22.58 -21.06 -9.48
N PRO A 53 23.01 -21.93 -10.41
CA PRO A 53 23.65 -21.48 -11.64
C PRO A 53 22.65 -20.73 -12.52
N GLY A 54 22.85 -19.41 -12.67
CA GLY A 54 22.20 -18.60 -13.69
C GLY A 54 21.07 -17.67 -13.24
N ARG A 55 21.44 -16.50 -12.67
CA ARG A 55 20.78 -15.15 -12.67
C ARG A 55 20.88 -14.48 -11.30
N PRO A 56 21.35 -13.22 -11.17
CA PRO A 56 21.57 -12.54 -9.90
C PRO A 56 20.42 -11.56 -9.70
N SER A 57 19.25 -12.09 -9.40
CA SER A 57 18.04 -11.33 -9.10
C SER A 57 17.43 -12.02 -7.90
N LEU A 58 16.96 -11.27 -6.91
CA LEU A 58 16.22 -11.88 -5.80
C LEU A 58 15.02 -12.61 -6.43
N VAL A 59 15.05 -13.94 -6.39
CA VAL A 59 14.02 -14.79 -6.97
C VAL A 59 13.06 -15.15 -5.85
N VAL A 60 11.77 -14.89 -6.05
CA VAL A 60 10.74 -15.54 -5.25
C VAL A 60 9.80 -16.27 -6.20
N ALA A 61 9.65 -17.58 -5.99
CA ALA A 61 8.85 -18.47 -6.85
C ALA A 61 9.30 -18.59 -8.34
N GLY A 62 10.55 -18.26 -8.67
CA GLY A 62 11.10 -18.47 -10.02
C GLY A 62 11.15 -17.24 -10.93
N GLU A 63 10.55 -16.12 -10.51
CA GLU A 63 10.46 -14.87 -11.27
C GLU A 63 11.45 -13.81 -10.74
N PRO A 64 12.15 -13.04 -11.60
CA PRO A 64 13.00 -11.93 -11.18
C PRO A 64 12.17 -10.67 -10.79
N LEU A 65 12.52 -10.07 -9.64
CA LEU A 65 11.85 -8.91 -9.05
C LEU A 65 12.05 -7.55 -9.77
N THR A 66 12.68 -7.47 -10.94
CA THR A 66 13.29 -6.19 -11.39
C THR A 66 12.64 -5.53 -12.61
N THR A 67 12.38 -4.22 -12.49
CA THR A 67 12.21 -3.29 -13.63
C THR A 67 13.59 -2.68 -13.97
N PRO A 68 13.95 -2.43 -15.25
CA PRO A 68 15.23 -1.80 -15.58
C PRO A 68 15.46 -0.46 -14.85
N GLY A 69 16.54 -0.36 -14.08
CA GLY A 69 16.95 0.86 -13.37
C GLY A 69 16.64 0.92 -11.88
N ASP A 70 16.02 -0.10 -11.30
CA ASP A 70 15.86 -0.24 -9.85
C ASP A 70 17.18 -0.65 -9.18
N LEU A 71 17.38 -0.22 -7.92
CA LEU A 71 18.58 -0.53 -7.14
C LEU A 71 18.23 -1.43 -5.95
N PHE A 72 18.99 -2.51 -5.77
CA PHE A 72 18.86 -3.41 -4.62
C PHE A 72 20.10 -3.29 -3.72
N LEU A 73 19.90 -2.97 -2.43
CA LEU A 73 20.97 -2.86 -1.44
C LEU A 73 20.71 -3.80 -0.27
N TYR A 74 21.77 -4.43 0.24
CA TYR A 74 21.73 -5.17 1.49
C TYR A 74 22.31 -4.31 2.61
N SER A 75 21.56 -4.15 3.70
CA SER A 75 21.92 -3.26 4.81
C SER A 75 22.36 -4.01 6.08
N ALA A 76 23.02 -3.30 6.98
CA ALA A 76 23.60 -3.85 8.21
C ALA A 76 22.55 -4.42 9.19
N ASP A 77 21.29 -3.98 9.11
CA ASP A 77 20.15 -4.54 9.84
C ASP A 77 19.61 -5.84 9.22
N LYS A 78 20.34 -6.43 8.25
CA LYS A 78 20.02 -7.68 7.56
C LYS A 78 18.68 -7.61 6.82
N ASN A 79 18.43 -6.50 6.13
CA ASN A 79 17.30 -6.33 5.23
C ASN A 79 17.79 -6.07 3.80
N TRP A 80 17.01 -6.51 2.81
CA TRP A 80 17.17 -6.07 1.43
C TRP A 80 16.29 -4.85 1.19
N HIS A 81 16.83 -3.83 0.54
CA HIS A 81 16.13 -2.61 0.16
C HIS A 81 16.05 -2.51 -1.35
N HIS A 82 14.84 -2.35 -1.89
CA HIS A 82 14.58 -2.10 -3.30
C HIS A 82 14.18 -0.65 -3.48
N TYR A 83 14.96 0.08 -4.27
CA TYR A 83 14.77 1.50 -4.55
C TYR A 83 14.29 1.71 -5.98
N THR A 84 13.27 2.56 -6.13
CA THR A 84 12.90 3.09 -7.45
C THR A 84 13.87 4.19 -7.89
N ARG A 85 14.09 4.31 -9.21
CA ARG A 85 14.92 5.36 -9.80
C ARG A 85 14.26 6.73 -9.70
N GLN A 86 14.47 7.43 -8.59
CA GLN A 86 14.01 8.80 -8.38
C GLN A 86 15.07 9.63 -7.64
N PHE A 87 15.22 10.89 -8.08
CA PHE A 87 16.18 11.86 -7.50
C PHE A 87 15.59 12.70 -6.37
N HIS A 88 14.27 12.69 -6.22
CA HIS A 88 13.61 13.39 -5.11
C HIS A 88 14.04 12.77 -3.79
N SER A 89 14.35 13.60 -2.78
CA SER A 89 14.91 13.15 -1.50
C SER A 89 13.85 12.59 -0.55
N ALA A 90 12.57 12.91 -0.75
CA ALA A 90 11.49 12.32 0.03
C ALA A 90 11.30 10.83 -0.32
N GLU A 91 11.19 10.01 0.72
CA GLU A 91 11.03 8.56 0.63
C GLU A 91 9.82 8.09 1.41
N LEU A 92 9.05 7.19 0.80
CA LEU A 92 8.12 6.29 1.47
C LEU A 92 8.82 4.94 1.63
N ARG A 93 9.25 4.62 2.86
CA ARG A 93 9.85 3.33 3.22
C ARG A 93 8.76 2.36 3.63
N ILE A 94 8.74 1.18 3.02
CA ILE A 94 7.71 0.14 3.20
C ILE A 94 8.36 -1.11 3.80
N ASN A 95 7.96 -1.47 5.02
CA ASN A 95 8.45 -2.66 5.71
C ASN A 95 7.59 -3.88 5.34
N MET A 96 8.09 -4.70 4.42
CA MET A 96 7.39 -5.89 3.92
C MET A 96 7.26 -6.98 4.99
N GLY A 97 8.16 -6.98 5.97
CA GLY A 97 8.09 -7.84 7.16
C GLY A 97 6.94 -7.47 8.09
N ALA A 98 6.70 -6.17 8.31
CA ALA A 98 5.57 -5.67 9.09
C ALA A 98 4.25 -6.01 8.40
N ILE A 99 4.15 -5.81 7.07
CA ILE A 99 2.97 -6.24 6.29
C ILE A 99 2.69 -7.73 6.51
N ALA A 100 3.71 -8.58 6.37
CA ALA A 100 3.56 -10.01 6.56
C ALA A 100 3.14 -10.40 8.00
N LYS A 101 3.69 -9.72 9.02
CA LYS A 101 3.31 -9.93 10.42
C LYS A 101 1.86 -9.52 10.69
N ASN A 102 1.45 -8.36 10.17
CA ASN A 102 0.07 -7.88 10.32
C ASN A 102 -0.92 -8.84 9.65
N ILE A 103 -0.64 -9.31 8.44
CA ILE A 103 -1.51 -10.28 7.76
C ILE A 103 -1.59 -11.59 8.56
N ARG A 104 -0.46 -12.10 9.08
CA ARG A 104 -0.46 -13.28 9.95
C ARG A 104 -1.27 -13.07 11.24
N ALA A 105 -1.19 -11.89 11.85
CA ALA A 105 -2.00 -11.56 13.01
C ALA A 105 -3.51 -11.62 12.71
N HIS A 106 -3.94 -11.15 11.53
CA HIS A 106 -5.33 -11.27 11.10
C HIS A 106 -5.70 -12.71 10.70
N LYS A 107 -4.80 -13.46 10.05
CA LYS A 107 -5.02 -14.88 9.74
C LYS A 107 -5.25 -15.70 11.02
N ALA A 108 -4.54 -15.39 12.10
CA ALA A 108 -4.74 -16.04 13.39
C ALA A 108 -6.14 -15.79 14.02
N LEU A 109 -6.86 -14.75 13.60
CA LEU A 109 -8.21 -14.46 14.09
C LEU A 109 -9.32 -15.20 13.34
N ILE A 110 -9.12 -15.49 12.06
CA ILE A 110 -10.19 -16.02 11.19
C ILE A 110 -10.28 -17.56 11.19
N GLY A 111 -9.27 -18.23 11.74
CA GLY A 111 -9.23 -19.69 11.81
C GLY A 111 -8.90 -20.36 10.47
N GLU A 112 -8.83 -21.69 10.48
CA GLU A 112 -8.56 -22.49 9.29
C GLU A 112 -9.77 -22.53 8.35
N GLY A 113 -9.54 -22.55 7.04
CA GLY A 113 -10.59 -22.67 6.03
C GLY A 113 -11.25 -21.34 5.60
N VAL A 114 -11.00 -20.24 6.29
CA VAL A 114 -11.44 -18.90 5.87
C VAL A 114 -10.38 -18.25 4.98
N LYS A 115 -10.77 -17.86 3.77
CA LYS A 115 -9.85 -17.22 2.81
C LYS A 115 -9.53 -15.78 3.20
N MET A 116 -8.31 -15.34 2.90
CA MET A 116 -7.83 -13.98 3.10
C MET A 116 -7.73 -13.25 1.75
N ALA A 117 -8.66 -12.33 1.49
CA ALA A 117 -8.54 -11.40 0.37
C ALA A 117 -7.85 -10.12 0.85
N VAL A 118 -6.73 -9.74 0.22
CA VAL A 118 -5.95 -8.55 0.60
C VAL A 118 -6.18 -7.41 -0.39
N MET A 119 -6.53 -6.24 0.13
CA MET A 119 -6.75 -5.03 -0.68
C MET A 119 -5.41 -4.43 -1.10
N VAL A 120 -5.18 -4.40 -2.41
CA VAL A 120 -4.03 -3.75 -3.05
C VAL A 120 -4.45 -2.62 -4.00
N LYS A 121 -5.71 -2.17 -3.89
CA LYS A 121 -6.23 -0.99 -4.61
C LYS A 121 -5.52 0.31 -4.23
N ALA A 122 -5.65 1.33 -5.07
CA ALA A 122 -4.96 2.61 -4.93
C ALA A 122 -3.45 2.41 -4.72
N ASN A 123 -2.85 1.57 -5.58
CA ASN A 123 -1.44 1.18 -5.50
C ASN A 123 -1.04 0.60 -4.13
N ALA A 124 -1.81 -0.36 -3.60
CA ALA A 124 -1.67 -0.88 -2.23
C ALA A 124 -1.70 0.24 -1.18
N TYR A 125 -2.67 1.14 -1.29
CA TYR A 125 -2.80 2.34 -0.45
C TYR A 125 -1.54 3.23 -0.46
N GLY A 126 -0.85 3.30 -1.60
CA GLY A 126 0.37 4.08 -1.81
C GLY A 126 1.68 3.28 -1.75
N MET A 127 1.62 2.02 -1.27
CA MET A 127 2.79 1.19 -0.96
C MET A 127 3.40 0.49 -2.17
N GLY A 128 2.74 0.47 -3.33
CA GLY A 128 3.20 -0.28 -4.51
C GLY A 128 2.48 -1.62 -4.66
N ALA A 129 1.41 -1.64 -5.46
CA ALA A 129 0.56 -2.83 -5.62
C ALA A 129 1.33 -4.03 -6.19
N VAL A 130 2.21 -3.81 -7.18
CA VAL A 130 2.98 -4.89 -7.81
C VAL A 130 3.92 -5.56 -6.81
N GLU A 131 4.73 -4.78 -6.09
CA GLU A 131 5.68 -5.34 -5.13
C GLU A 131 4.99 -5.99 -3.93
N VAL A 132 3.90 -5.39 -3.44
CA VAL A 132 3.07 -6.02 -2.42
C VAL A 132 2.45 -7.31 -2.95
N GLY A 133 1.83 -7.31 -4.14
CA GLY A 133 1.18 -8.47 -4.74
C GLY A 133 2.13 -9.67 -4.88
N ARG A 134 3.30 -9.44 -5.50
CA ARG A 134 4.36 -10.46 -5.64
C ARG A 134 4.80 -11.00 -4.29
N TRP A 135 5.05 -10.12 -3.32
CA TRP A 135 5.46 -10.53 -1.97
C TRP A 135 4.43 -11.40 -1.25
N LEU A 136 3.15 -11.06 -1.39
CA LEU A 136 2.06 -11.81 -0.77
C LEU A 136 1.89 -13.19 -1.39
N GLU A 137 1.94 -13.28 -2.72
CA GLU A 137 1.88 -14.54 -3.47
C GLU A 137 3.04 -15.47 -3.11
N ALA A 138 4.26 -14.95 -3.23
CA ALA A 138 5.51 -15.61 -2.87
C ALA A 138 5.51 -16.31 -1.50
N ARG A 139 4.74 -15.76 -0.54
CA ARG A 139 4.71 -16.22 0.86
C ARG A 139 3.41 -16.90 1.24
N GLY A 140 2.49 -17.11 0.30
CA GLY A 140 1.17 -17.68 0.59
C GLY A 140 0.38 -16.87 1.62
N LEU A 141 0.53 -15.54 1.61
CA LEU A 141 -0.09 -14.65 2.59
C LEU A 141 -1.50 -14.21 2.20
N ALA A 142 -1.90 -14.38 0.94
CA ALA A 142 -3.22 -14.04 0.43
C ALA A 142 -3.78 -15.18 -0.43
N ASP A 143 -5.09 -15.37 -0.38
CA ASP A 143 -5.83 -16.26 -1.28
C ASP A 143 -6.37 -15.50 -2.49
N TYR A 144 -6.59 -14.19 -2.31
CA TYR A 144 -7.08 -13.26 -3.33
C TYR A 144 -6.41 -11.89 -3.15
N LEU A 145 -6.19 -11.20 -4.26
CA LEU A 145 -5.91 -9.76 -4.26
C LEU A 145 -7.17 -9.00 -4.70
N MET A 146 -7.38 -7.81 -4.15
CA MET A 146 -8.51 -6.95 -4.53
C MET A 146 -8.03 -5.57 -4.95
N VAL A 147 -8.41 -5.16 -6.16
CA VAL A 147 -8.10 -3.85 -6.77
C VAL A 147 -9.38 -3.04 -6.99
N ALA A 148 -9.26 -1.73 -7.18
CA ALA A 148 -10.41 -0.88 -7.48
C ALA A 148 -10.82 -1.04 -8.95
N TYR A 149 -9.84 -0.91 -9.84
CA TYR A 149 -10.05 -0.79 -11.29
C TYR A 149 -9.30 -1.86 -12.08
N VAL A 150 -9.76 -2.10 -13.30
CA VAL A 150 -9.17 -3.08 -14.21
C VAL A 150 -7.68 -2.78 -14.45
N ASP A 151 -7.31 -1.51 -14.63
CA ASP A 151 -5.91 -1.10 -14.87
C ASP A 151 -4.94 -1.53 -13.77
N GLU A 152 -5.37 -1.48 -12.50
CA GLU A 152 -4.57 -1.95 -11.37
C GLU A 152 -4.37 -3.47 -11.43
N GLY A 153 -5.40 -4.22 -11.83
CA GLY A 153 -5.32 -5.67 -12.06
C GLY A 153 -4.44 -6.02 -13.26
N VAL A 154 -4.55 -5.25 -14.36
CA VAL A 154 -3.68 -5.40 -15.53
C VAL A 154 -2.21 -5.18 -15.16
N ALA A 155 -1.91 -4.18 -14.34
CA ALA A 155 -0.55 -3.93 -13.87
C ALA A 155 0.01 -5.12 -13.07
N LEU A 156 -0.80 -5.73 -12.19
CA LEU A 156 -0.42 -6.94 -11.45
C LEU A 156 -0.17 -8.13 -12.38
N ARG A 157 -1.05 -8.37 -13.35
CA ARG A 157 -0.92 -9.48 -14.31
C ARG A 157 0.28 -9.32 -15.23
N ARG A 158 0.57 -8.10 -15.69
CA ARG A 158 1.80 -7.80 -16.46
C ARG A 158 3.08 -7.97 -15.66
N ALA A 159 2.96 -8.02 -14.34
CA ALA A 159 4.06 -8.31 -13.42
C ALA A 159 4.04 -9.78 -12.94
N ASP A 160 3.32 -10.64 -13.66
CA ASP A 160 3.26 -12.09 -13.46
C ASP A 160 2.70 -12.53 -12.09
N VAL A 161 1.88 -11.68 -11.47
CA VAL A 161 1.12 -12.08 -10.27
C VAL A 161 0.04 -13.08 -10.68
N GLY A 162 0.09 -14.29 -10.14
CA GLY A 162 -0.78 -15.42 -10.47
C GLY A 162 -2.00 -15.59 -9.55
N LEU A 163 -2.01 -14.98 -8.37
CA LEU A 163 -3.15 -15.00 -7.45
C LEU A 163 -4.46 -14.54 -8.15
N PRO A 164 -5.63 -15.09 -7.79
CA PRO A 164 -6.90 -14.53 -8.22
C PRO A 164 -7.04 -13.04 -7.85
N ILE A 165 -7.45 -12.20 -8.80
CA ILE A 165 -7.58 -10.75 -8.63
C ILE A 165 -9.04 -10.34 -8.81
N MET A 166 -9.67 -9.87 -7.73
CA MET A 166 -11.00 -9.27 -7.78
C MET A 166 -10.93 -7.79 -8.14
N VAL A 167 -11.78 -7.36 -9.06
CA VAL A 167 -11.92 -5.93 -9.43
C VAL A 167 -13.22 -5.38 -8.87
N LEU A 168 -13.12 -4.47 -7.89
CA LEU A 168 -14.28 -3.89 -7.18
C LEU A 168 -15.22 -3.12 -8.10
N SER A 169 -14.68 -2.37 -9.07
CA SER A 169 -15.45 -1.47 -9.93
C SER A 169 -14.99 -1.62 -11.38
N ALA A 170 -15.25 -2.78 -11.98
CA ALA A 170 -14.96 -3.01 -13.39
C ALA A 170 -15.95 -2.23 -14.27
N GLU A 171 -15.48 -1.20 -14.98
CA GLU A 171 -16.32 -0.42 -15.87
C GLU A 171 -16.65 -1.20 -17.16
N PRO A 172 -17.85 -1.02 -17.76
CA PRO A 172 -18.24 -1.75 -18.97
C PRO A 172 -17.23 -1.68 -20.13
N GLN A 173 -16.66 -0.51 -20.38
CA GLN A 173 -15.63 -0.32 -21.40
C GLN A 173 -14.34 -1.14 -21.15
N ALA A 174 -14.09 -1.52 -19.90
CA ALA A 174 -12.90 -2.26 -19.48
C ALA A 174 -13.14 -3.77 -19.35
N PHE A 175 -14.37 -4.26 -19.55
CA PHE A 175 -14.67 -5.70 -19.47
C PHE A 175 -13.83 -6.54 -20.41
N GLY A 176 -13.60 -6.05 -21.63
CA GLY A 176 -12.76 -6.78 -22.58
C GLY A 176 -11.34 -7.01 -22.08
N ALA A 177 -10.75 -6.02 -21.40
CA ALA A 177 -9.43 -6.15 -20.78
C ALA A 177 -9.49 -7.01 -19.51
N CYS A 178 -10.55 -6.90 -18.72
CA CYS A 178 -10.80 -7.73 -17.54
C CYS A 178 -10.80 -9.23 -17.89
N ILE A 179 -11.52 -9.61 -18.95
CA ILE A 179 -11.58 -10.98 -19.45
C ILE A 179 -10.22 -11.40 -20.03
N ALA A 180 -9.61 -10.58 -20.88
CA ALA A 180 -8.34 -10.90 -21.53
C ALA A 180 -7.20 -11.14 -20.52
N MET A 181 -7.21 -10.43 -19.39
CA MET A 181 -6.18 -10.51 -18.34
C MET A 181 -6.54 -11.47 -17.19
N ASP A 182 -7.61 -12.26 -17.35
CA ASP A 182 -8.09 -13.21 -16.31
C ASP A 182 -8.26 -12.56 -14.93
N LEU A 183 -8.98 -11.44 -14.91
CA LEU A 183 -9.43 -10.77 -13.70
C LEU A 183 -10.87 -11.19 -13.38
N GLU A 184 -11.21 -11.28 -12.10
CA GLU A 184 -12.54 -11.67 -11.63
C GLU A 184 -13.35 -10.40 -11.26
N PRO A 185 -14.29 -9.92 -12.10
CA PRO A 185 -15.00 -8.67 -11.81
C PRO A 185 -16.06 -8.87 -10.72
N ILE A 186 -16.24 -7.83 -9.91
CA ILE A 186 -17.40 -7.69 -9.05
C ILE A 186 -18.50 -7.01 -9.86
N LEU A 187 -19.66 -7.66 -9.91
CA LEU A 187 -20.85 -7.19 -10.60
C LEU A 187 -21.92 -6.82 -9.56
N TYR A 188 -22.59 -5.69 -9.79
CA TYR A 188 -23.34 -5.02 -8.73
C TYR A 188 -24.71 -4.47 -9.16
N SER A 189 -25.13 -4.67 -10.41
CA SER A 189 -26.49 -4.34 -10.88
C SER A 189 -26.93 -5.30 -11.99
N ALA A 190 -28.24 -5.43 -12.23
CA ALA A 190 -28.74 -6.27 -13.32
C ALA A 190 -28.22 -5.83 -14.69
N SER A 191 -28.16 -4.52 -14.94
CA SER A 191 -27.64 -3.95 -16.19
C SER A 191 -26.15 -4.21 -16.38
N HIS A 192 -25.36 -4.07 -15.33
CA HIS A 192 -23.92 -4.30 -15.35
C HIS A 192 -23.59 -5.78 -15.64
N ILE A 193 -24.36 -6.70 -15.06
CA ILE A 193 -24.24 -8.13 -15.31
C ILE A 193 -24.59 -8.48 -16.76
N ALA A 194 -25.67 -7.92 -17.31
CA ALA A 194 -26.06 -8.16 -18.70
C ALA A 194 -24.96 -7.70 -19.68
N VAL A 195 -24.42 -6.49 -19.48
CA VAL A 195 -23.35 -5.97 -20.33
C VAL A 195 -22.07 -6.81 -20.21
N PHE A 196 -21.76 -7.33 -19.02
CA PHE A 196 -20.63 -8.24 -18.84
C PHE A 196 -20.82 -9.55 -19.61
N ILE A 197 -22.02 -10.15 -19.53
CA ILE A 197 -22.35 -11.39 -20.25
C ILE A 197 -22.17 -11.18 -21.75
N ASP A 198 -22.66 -10.06 -22.30
CA ASP A 198 -22.52 -9.75 -23.72
C ASP A 198 -21.03 -9.64 -24.12
N ALA A 199 -20.23 -8.90 -23.35
CA ALA A 199 -18.79 -8.76 -23.60
C ALA A 199 -18.04 -10.10 -23.51
N TRP A 200 -18.37 -10.93 -22.52
CA TRP A 200 -17.79 -12.26 -22.32
C TRP A 200 -18.11 -13.21 -23.48
N GLN A 201 -19.37 -13.23 -23.93
CA GLN A 201 -19.81 -14.06 -25.06
C GLN A 201 -19.15 -13.62 -26.38
N GLN A 202 -19.04 -12.32 -26.63
CA GLN A 202 -18.40 -11.78 -27.84
C GLN A 202 -16.92 -12.18 -27.95
N GLN A 203 -16.22 -12.33 -26.84
CA GLN A 203 -14.83 -12.79 -26.83
C GLN A 203 -14.68 -14.31 -26.97
N GLY A 204 -15.77 -15.08 -26.89
CA GLY A 204 -15.72 -16.55 -26.93
C GLY A 204 -14.86 -17.14 -25.80
N ALA A 205 -14.75 -16.43 -24.68
CA ALA A 205 -13.90 -16.84 -23.58
C ALA A 205 -14.48 -18.09 -22.88
N PRO A 206 -13.64 -18.94 -22.27
CA PRO A 206 -14.06 -20.16 -21.58
C PRO A 206 -14.81 -19.82 -20.27
N GLU A 207 -14.86 -20.78 -19.34
CA GLU A 207 -15.40 -20.55 -17.99
C GLU A 207 -14.75 -19.33 -17.32
N ARG A 208 -15.57 -18.46 -16.73
CA ARG A 208 -15.12 -17.27 -16.01
C ARG A 208 -15.73 -17.19 -14.63
N ARG A 209 -14.95 -16.65 -13.70
CA ARG A 209 -15.37 -16.38 -12.34
C ARG A 209 -15.78 -14.92 -12.19
N VAL A 210 -16.90 -14.70 -11.53
CA VAL A 210 -17.41 -13.38 -11.16
C VAL A 210 -17.82 -13.37 -9.70
N HIS A 211 -17.91 -12.17 -9.16
CA HIS A 211 -18.34 -11.94 -7.78
C HIS A 211 -19.56 -11.04 -7.78
N ILE A 212 -20.47 -11.25 -6.84
CA ILE A 212 -21.69 -10.44 -6.75
C ILE A 212 -21.66 -9.62 -5.46
N GLU A 213 -21.82 -8.30 -5.59
CA GLU A 213 -22.07 -7.42 -4.45
C GLU A 213 -23.58 -7.29 -4.22
N LEU A 214 -24.01 -7.42 -2.97
CA LEU A 214 -25.38 -7.21 -2.53
C LEU A 214 -25.47 -5.94 -1.69
N ASN A 215 -26.48 -5.12 -1.93
CA ASN A 215 -26.74 -3.96 -1.09
C ASN A 215 -27.43 -4.39 0.22
N SER A 216 -26.72 -4.25 1.35
CA SER A 216 -27.27 -4.52 2.68
C SER A 216 -27.64 -3.27 3.48
N GLY A 217 -27.37 -2.07 2.92
CA GLY A 217 -27.58 -0.78 3.59
C GLY A 217 -26.38 0.17 3.56
N MET A 218 -25.27 -0.18 2.90
CA MET A 218 -24.21 0.81 2.62
C MET A 218 -24.64 1.79 1.53
N ASN A 219 -25.58 1.40 0.65
CA ASN A 219 -26.16 2.25 -0.40
C ASN A 219 -25.10 2.92 -1.28
N ARG A 220 -24.10 2.14 -1.72
CA ARG A 220 -23.04 2.58 -2.63
C ARG A 220 -23.07 1.80 -3.94
N LEU A 221 -22.91 0.49 -3.84
CA LEU A 221 -23.01 -0.49 -4.93
C LEU A 221 -23.63 -1.77 -4.37
N GLY A 222 -24.17 -2.59 -5.27
CA GLY A 222 -24.68 -3.92 -4.98
C GLY A 222 -26.14 -4.07 -5.40
N LEU A 223 -26.53 -5.30 -5.72
CA LEU A 223 -27.89 -5.61 -6.10
C LEU A 223 -28.86 -5.27 -4.97
N ASP A 224 -29.91 -4.55 -5.33
CA ASP A 224 -31.03 -4.35 -4.43
C ASP A 224 -31.89 -5.62 -4.40
N ARG A 225 -32.66 -5.77 -3.31
CA ARG A 225 -33.40 -7.01 -2.99
C ARG A 225 -34.30 -7.49 -4.14
N ASP A 226 -34.93 -6.57 -4.84
CA ASP A 226 -35.85 -6.82 -5.95
C ASP A 226 -35.15 -7.27 -7.25
N GLU A 227 -33.86 -6.95 -7.41
CA GLU A 227 -33.07 -7.41 -8.56
C GLU A 227 -32.58 -8.86 -8.41
N VAL A 228 -32.32 -9.30 -7.17
CA VAL A 228 -31.60 -10.55 -6.85
C VAL A 228 -32.16 -11.79 -7.56
N GLU A 229 -33.47 -12.00 -7.52
CA GLU A 229 -34.08 -13.19 -8.12
C GLU A 229 -33.97 -13.19 -9.65
N SER A 230 -34.17 -12.02 -10.27
CA SER A 230 -34.07 -11.84 -11.72
C SER A 230 -32.64 -12.11 -12.21
N VAL A 231 -31.66 -11.58 -11.48
CA VAL A 231 -30.24 -11.80 -11.74
C VAL A 231 -29.84 -13.26 -11.52
N GLY A 232 -30.32 -13.90 -10.45
CA GLY A 232 -30.08 -15.31 -10.21
C GLY A 232 -30.58 -16.19 -11.37
N ARG A 233 -31.77 -15.90 -11.91
CA ARG A 233 -32.30 -16.60 -13.10
C ARG A 233 -31.49 -16.31 -14.36
N LEU A 234 -30.97 -15.10 -14.54
CA LEU A 234 -30.08 -14.75 -15.65
C LEU A 234 -28.78 -15.56 -15.57
N LEU A 235 -28.10 -15.53 -14.42
CA LEU A 235 -26.83 -16.25 -14.21
C LEU A 235 -26.99 -17.77 -14.36
N LYS A 236 -28.13 -18.34 -13.94
CA LYS A 236 -28.44 -19.77 -14.14
C LYS A 236 -28.42 -20.19 -15.61
N ARG A 237 -28.75 -19.30 -16.55
CA ARG A 237 -28.72 -19.57 -18.00
C ARG A 237 -27.31 -19.57 -18.58
N HIS A 238 -26.32 -19.10 -17.81
CA HIS A 238 -24.91 -19.00 -18.21
C HIS A 238 -24.03 -19.79 -17.23
N PRO A 239 -24.11 -21.12 -17.17
CA PRO A 239 -23.40 -21.93 -16.17
C PRO A 239 -21.87 -21.87 -16.28
N GLN A 240 -21.32 -21.44 -17.43
CA GLN A 240 -19.88 -21.16 -17.61
C GLN A 240 -19.44 -19.84 -16.95
N LEU A 241 -20.39 -19.00 -16.52
CA LEU A 241 -20.12 -17.82 -15.70
C LEU A 241 -20.36 -18.17 -14.23
N ARG A 242 -19.30 -18.61 -13.56
CA ARG A 242 -19.36 -19.10 -12.18
C ARG A 242 -19.33 -17.94 -11.19
N VAL A 243 -20.33 -17.86 -10.31
CA VAL A 243 -20.30 -16.96 -9.16
C VAL A 243 -19.37 -17.56 -8.12
N ALA A 244 -18.15 -17.01 -8.00
CA ALA A 244 -17.13 -17.50 -7.08
C ALA A 244 -17.41 -17.07 -5.64
N SER A 245 -17.87 -15.83 -5.45
CA SER A 245 -18.35 -15.36 -4.16
C SER A 245 -19.48 -14.35 -4.27
N VAL A 246 -20.19 -14.18 -3.17
CA VAL A 246 -21.20 -13.15 -2.95
C VAL A 246 -20.80 -12.40 -1.68
N PHE A 247 -20.97 -11.08 -1.67
CA PHE A 247 -20.58 -10.27 -0.53
C PHE A 247 -21.41 -9.01 -0.33
N SER A 248 -21.26 -8.43 0.86
CA SER A 248 -21.68 -7.05 1.13
C SER A 248 -20.63 -6.33 1.96
N HIS A 249 -20.84 -5.04 2.23
CA HIS A 249 -19.91 -4.18 2.96
C HIS A 249 -20.60 -3.53 4.17
N LEU A 250 -20.01 -3.73 5.36
CA LEU A 250 -20.48 -3.09 6.58
C LEU A 250 -20.10 -1.62 6.60
N SER A 251 -21.03 -0.76 7.03
CA SER A 251 -20.84 0.70 7.03
C SER A 251 -20.16 1.25 8.28
N GLY A 252 -20.22 0.53 9.40
CA GLY A 252 -19.77 1.02 10.72
C GLY A 252 -19.01 -0.02 11.53
N SER A 253 -18.28 -0.92 10.86
CA SER A 253 -17.52 -2.01 11.49
C SER A 253 -16.47 -1.58 12.52
N GLU A 254 -16.03 -0.32 12.47
CA GLU A 254 -15.03 0.31 13.31
C GLU A 254 -15.60 0.84 14.62
N ASP A 255 -16.89 1.15 14.69
CA ASP A 255 -17.53 1.79 15.84
C ASP A 255 -18.57 0.85 16.49
N PRO A 256 -18.40 0.48 17.78
CA PRO A 256 -19.38 -0.29 18.53
C PRO A 256 -20.79 0.31 18.57
N GLN A 257 -20.93 1.63 18.43
CA GLN A 257 -22.23 2.29 18.38
C GLN A 257 -23.06 1.85 17.15
N HIS A 258 -22.41 1.29 16.13
CA HIS A 258 -23.05 0.82 14.90
C HIS A 258 -23.21 -0.71 14.82
N ASP A 259 -22.95 -1.44 15.92
CA ASP A 259 -23.05 -2.92 15.92
C ASP A 259 -24.49 -3.41 15.64
N ALA A 260 -25.51 -2.71 16.15
CA ALA A 260 -26.90 -3.02 15.86
C ALA A 260 -27.23 -2.88 14.37
N PHE A 261 -26.69 -1.84 13.72
CA PHE A 261 -26.84 -1.66 12.27
C PHE A 261 -26.04 -2.71 11.48
N SER A 262 -24.83 -3.05 11.93
CA SER A 262 -24.01 -4.11 11.32
C SER A 262 -24.73 -5.47 11.37
N LYS A 263 -25.43 -5.78 12.46
CA LYS A 263 -26.29 -6.96 12.56
C LYS A 263 -27.44 -6.91 11.55
N LEU A 264 -28.13 -5.78 11.44
CA LEU A 264 -29.20 -5.60 10.45
C LEU A 264 -28.70 -5.75 9.00
N GLN A 265 -27.53 -5.18 8.68
CA GLN A 265 -26.89 -5.38 7.37
C GLN A 265 -26.62 -6.86 7.11
N ASN A 266 -26.13 -7.59 8.11
CA ASN A 266 -25.89 -9.02 7.98
C ASN A 266 -27.18 -9.82 7.72
N GLU A 267 -28.27 -9.52 8.43
CA GLU A 267 -29.57 -10.17 8.23
C GLU A 267 -30.09 -9.97 6.80
N ARG A 268 -30.08 -8.73 6.31
CA ARG A 268 -30.47 -8.40 4.92
C ARG A 268 -29.59 -9.08 3.89
N TYR A 269 -28.27 -9.12 4.15
CA TYR A 269 -27.30 -9.78 3.30
C TYR A 269 -27.57 -11.28 3.18
N LEU A 270 -27.82 -11.98 4.28
CA LEU A 270 -28.12 -13.41 4.27
C LEU A 270 -29.47 -13.72 3.60
N GLU A 271 -30.49 -12.87 3.77
CA GLU A 271 -31.78 -13.00 3.07
C GLU A 271 -31.60 -12.90 1.55
N ALA A 272 -30.89 -11.86 1.08
CA ALA A 272 -30.60 -11.66 -0.34
C ALA A 272 -29.70 -12.79 -0.90
N TYR A 273 -28.69 -13.22 -0.15
CA TYR A 273 -27.87 -14.37 -0.54
C TYR A 273 -28.70 -15.65 -0.70
N ALA A 274 -29.60 -15.95 0.24
CA ALA A 274 -30.48 -17.11 0.18
C ALA A 274 -31.35 -17.10 -1.09
N ALA A 275 -31.90 -15.94 -1.45
CA ALA A 275 -32.68 -15.76 -2.67
C ALA A 275 -31.83 -16.00 -3.94
N LEU A 276 -30.58 -15.52 -3.96
CA LEU A 276 -29.67 -15.72 -5.08
C LEU A 276 -29.30 -17.20 -5.26
N VAL A 277 -28.89 -17.88 -4.19
CA VAL A 277 -28.43 -19.28 -4.27
C VAL A 277 -29.55 -20.26 -4.60
N ALA A 278 -30.80 -19.96 -4.21
CA ALA A 278 -31.97 -20.73 -4.61
C ALA A 278 -32.12 -20.79 -6.15
N GLN A 279 -31.69 -19.75 -6.85
CA GLN A 279 -31.66 -19.74 -8.32
C GLN A 279 -30.42 -20.45 -8.88
N LEU A 280 -29.24 -20.18 -8.31
CA LEU A 280 -27.96 -20.72 -8.78
C LEU A 280 -27.84 -22.25 -8.63
N GLY A 281 -28.44 -22.84 -7.59
CA GLY A 281 -28.36 -24.27 -7.32
C GLY A 281 -27.03 -24.75 -6.72
N TYR A 282 -26.17 -23.83 -6.28
CA TYR A 282 -24.94 -24.09 -5.53
C TYR A 282 -24.65 -22.93 -4.56
N LEU A 283 -23.65 -23.10 -3.70
CA LEU A 283 -23.27 -22.12 -2.67
C LEU A 283 -21.92 -21.45 -3.02
N PRO A 284 -21.93 -20.21 -3.55
CA PRO A 284 -20.72 -19.38 -3.64
C PRO A 284 -20.11 -19.09 -2.26
N ALA A 285 -18.84 -18.70 -2.21
CA ALA A 285 -18.23 -18.25 -0.95
C ALA A 285 -18.91 -16.95 -0.45
N LEU A 286 -19.05 -16.81 0.86
CA LEU A 286 -19.58 -15.62 1.51
C LEU A 286 -18.44 -14.79 2.11
N HIS A 287 -18.49 -13.47 1.96
CA HIS A 287 -17.67 -12.56 2.74
C HIS A 287 -18.37 -11.27 3.13
N LEU A 288 -18.08 -10.73 4.31
CA LEU A 288 -18.77 -9.53 4.80
C LEU A 288 -17.82 -8.50 5.43
N VAL A 289 -16.85 -8.96 6.22
CA VAL A 289 -16.03 -8.07 7.04
C VAL A 289 -14.82 -7.48 6.32
N ASN A 290 -14.54 -6.21 6.65
CA ASN A 290 -13.28 -5.52 6.35
C ASN A 290 -12.27 -5.68 7.51
N SER A 291 -11.15 -4.95 7.51
CA SER A 291 -10.13 -5.01 8.59
C SER A 291 -10.71 -4.84 10.01
N ASN A 292 -11.59 -3.86 10.25
CA ASN A 292 -12.20 -3.64 11.56
C ASN A 292 -13.18 -4.75 11.92
N GLY A 293 -13.98 -5.20 10.96
CA GLY A 293 -14.89 -6.32 11.16
C GLY A 293 -14.16 -7.65 11.45
N ILE A 294 -12.96 -7.88 10.88
CA ILE A 294 -12.14 -9.06 11.21
C ILE A 294 -11.81 -9.08 12.70
N ALA A 295 -11.40 -7.92 13.25
CA ALA A 295 -11.00 -7.81 14.65
C ALA A 295 -12.19 -7.79 15.63
N ARG A 296 -13.31 -7.15 15.24
CA ARG A 296 -14.43 -6.87 16.16
C ARG A 296 -15.62 -7.81 16.03
N LEU A 297 -15.82 -8.42 14.87
CA LEU A 297 -17.05 -9.15 14.51
C LEU A 297 -16.73 -10.56 13.99
N PRO A 298 -16.12 -11.44 14.81
CA PRO A 298 -15.68 -12.77 14.38
C PRO A 298 -16.80 -13.67 13.84
N GLN A 299 -18.03 -13.47 14.29
CA GLN A 299 -19.20 -14.20 13.80
C GLN A 299 -19.54 -13.93 12.33
N TYR A 300 -18.93 -12.93 11.69
CA TYR A 300 -19.19 -12.54 10.29
C TYR A 300 -18.00 -12.80 9.35
N HIS A 301 -17.04 -13.64 9.76
CA HIS A 301 -15.90 -14.02 8.90
C HIS A 301 -16.30 -14.88 7.70
N TYR A 302 -17.33 -15.72 7.86
CA TYR A 302 -17.84 -16.60 6.80
C TYR A 302 -16.74 -17.39 6.07
N GLY A 303 -16.78 -17.47 4.73
CA GLY A 303 -15.82 -18.24 3.94
C GLY A 303 -14.61 -17.41 3.50
N MET A 304 -14.66 -16.08 3.64
CA MET A 304 -13.57 -15.19 3.26
C MET A 304 -13.69 -13.84 4.00
N VAL A 305 -12.56 -13.22 4.29
CA VAL A 305 -12.48 -11.86 4.83
C VAL A 305 -11.71 -10.93 3.91
N ARG A 306 -11.94 -9.62 4.04
CA ARG A 306 -11.30 -8.59 3.22
C ARG A 306 -10.38 -7.70 4.05
N LEU A 307 -9.09 -7.99 4.05
CA LEU A 307 -8.10 -7.23 4.80
C LEU A 307 -7.56 -6.07 3.97
N GLY A 308 -7.77 -4.84 4.46
CA GLY A 308 -7.27 -3.62 3.85
C GLY A 308 -6.21 -2.95 4.70
N ILE A 309 -6.58 -1.82 5.33
CA ILE A 309 -5.65 -0.96 6.08
C ILE A 309 -4.91 -1.71 7.19
N GLY A 310 -5.54 -2.74 7.77
CA GLY A 310 -4.96 -3.59 8.79
C GLY A 310 -3.72 -4.35 8.31
N ALA A 311 -3.61 -4.69 7.02
CA ALA A 311 -2.38 -5.29 6.46
C ALA A 311 -1.17 -4.35 6.59
N TYR A 312 -1.42 -3.04 6.52
CA TYR A 312 -0.38 -2.01 6.57
C TYR A 312 -0.17 -1.44 7.97
N GLY A 313 -0.86 -2.01 8.96
CA GLY A 313 -0.71 -1.69 10.38
C GLY A 313 -1.30 -0.35 10.79
N SER A 314 -2.43 0.00 10.17
CA SER A 314 -3.13 1.26 10.38
C SER A 314 -4.64 1.04 10.44
N GLY A 315 -5.39 2.02 10.94
CA GLY A 315 -6.84 2.17 10.75
C GLY A 315 -7.74 1.12 11.42
N VAL A 316 -7.17 0.23 12.25
CA VAL A 316 -7.94 -0.66 13.12
C VAL A 316 -7.97 -0.05 14.53
N GLY A 317 -9.16 0.09 15.10
CA GLY A 317 -9.34 0.76 16.39
C GLY A 317 -8.97 -0.09 17.62
N GLY A 318 -8.83 0.59 18.76
CA GLY A 318 -8.66 -0.04 20.08
C GLY A 318 -7.35 -0.81 20.27
N ARG A 319 -7.31 -1.64 21.32
CA ARG A 319 -6.12 -2.42 21.71
C ARG A 319 -5.58 -3.34 20.61
N TRP A 320 -6.44 -3.79 19.70
CA TRP A 320 -5.99 -4.59 18.56
C TRP A 320 -5.18 -3.75 17.56
N GLY A 321 -5.64 -2.54 17.23
CA GLY A 321 -4.88 -1.61 16.39
C GLY A 321 -3.50 -1.27 16.94
N GLU A 322 -3.37 -1.20 18.27
CA GLU A 322 -2.11 -0.94 18.95
C GLU A 322 -1.09 -2.09 18.79
N SER A 323 -1.55 -3.33 18.58
CA SER A 323 -0.68 -4.49 18.38
C SER A 323 -0.16 -4.61 16.93
N LEU A 324 -0.78 -3.91 15.98
CA LEU A 324 -0.34 -3.90 14.59
C LEU A 324 0.91 -3.04 14.40
N GLN A 325 1.79 -3.50 13.51
CA GLN A 325 3.05 -2.83 13.20
C GLN A 325 2.86 -1.86 12.04
N THR A 326 3.07 -0.56 12.28
CA THR A 326 3.07 0.46 11.22
C THR A 326 4.09 0.09 10.15
N ALA A 327 3.61 -0.26 8.97
CA ALA A 327 4.45 -0.81 7.91
C ALA A 327 5.09 0.25 7.00
N VAL A 328 4.83 1.53 7.25
CA VAL A 328 5.23 2.63 6.36
C VAL A 328 5.87 3.76 7.14
N SER A 329 6.88 4.40 6.55
CA SER A 329 7.46 5.65 7.03
C SER A 329 7.64 6.65 5.89
N LEU A 330 7.12 7.86 6.05
CA LEU A 330 7.39 8.96 5.12
C LEU A 330 8.48 9.84 5.71
N THR A 331 9.57 9.97 4.97
CA THR A 331 10.75 10.75 5.36
C THR A 331 11.13 11.74 4.27
N ALA A 332 11.74 12.85 4.66
CA ALA A 332 12.29 13.87 3.78
C ALA A 332 13.62 14.36 4.33
N GLN A 333 14.30 15.24 3.60
CA GLN A 333 15.56 15.84 4.03
C GLN A 333 15.44 17.35 4.15
N VAL A 334 16.20 17.90 5.10
CA VAL A 334 16.40 19.35 5.22
C VAL A 334 17.19 19.85 4.02
N ALA A 335 16.60 20.74 3.22
CA ALA A 335 17.26 21.39 2.10
C ALA A 335 18.14 22.56 2.56
N GLN A 336 17.67 23.33 3.55
CA GLN A 336 18.36 24.50 4.07
C GLN A 336 17.93 24.80 5.51
N VAL A 337 18.82 25.37 6.30
CA VAL A 337 18.51 25.97 7.59
C VAL A 337 18.88 27.45 7.54
N ARG A 338 18.00 28.33 8.06
CA ARG A 338 18.25 29.78 8.14
C ARG A 338 17.78 30.35 9.48
N SER A 339 18.43 31.42 9.91
CA SER A 339 17.92 32.26 11.00
C SER A 339 16.92 33.27 10.43
N VAL A 340 15.81 33.48 11.13
CA VAL A 340 14.75 34.42 10.80
C VAL A 340 14.65 35.43 11.95
N ALA A 341 14.72 36.72 11.64
CA ALA A 341 14.76 37.76 12.65
C ALA A 341 13.41 37.92 13.37
N PRO A 342 13.37 38.47 14.59
CA PRO A 342 12.12 38.72 15.30
C PRO A 342 11.07 39.45 14.45
N GLY A 343 9.85 38.92 14.41
CA GLY A 343 8.72 39.53 13.68
C GLY A 343 8.74 39.36 12.14
N GLU A 344 9.80 38.77 11.56
CA GLU A 344 9.78 38.38 10.16
C GLU A 344 8.80 37.22 9.90
N THR A 345 8.37 37.08 8.66
CA THR A 345 7.29 36.16 8.29
C THR A 345 7.75 35.06 7.33
N ILE A 346 7.13 33.90 7.42
CA ILE A 346 7.50 32.66 6.70
C ILE A 346 6.31 32.18 5.85
N GLY A 347 6.60 31.85 4.58
CA GLY A 347 5.65 31.19 3.68
C GLY A 347 4.57 32.08 3.08
N TYR A 348 3.66 31.45 2.33
CA TYR A 348 2.53 32.14 1.70
C TYR A 348 1.60 32.80 2.71
N ALA A 349 0.99 33.91 2.29
CA ALA A 349 0.13 34.75 3.12
C ALA A 349 0.79 35.24 4.42
N ARG A 350 2.12 35.13 4.55
CA ARG A 350 2.88 35.51 5.75
C ARG A 350 2.33 34.83 7.02
N SER A 351 1.83 33.59 6.89
CA SER A 351 1.11 32.91 7.97
C SER A 351 2.00 32.38 9.08
N GLY A 352 3.28 32.11 8.78
CA GLY A 352 4.30 31.89 9.81
C GLY A 352 4.88 33.23 10.25
N VAL A 353 5.06 33.41 11.56
CA VAL A 353 5.68 34.62 12.13
C VAL A 353 6.73 34.18 13.14
N ALA A 354 7.95 34.69 13.00
CA ALA A 354 9.02 34.44 13.95
C ALA A 354 8.71 35.11 15.29
N GLY A 355 8.96 34.39 16.39
CA GLY A 355 8.74 34.88 17.75
C GLY A 355 9.64 36.07 18.13
N PRO A 356 9.48 36.61 19.35
CA PRO A 356 10.23 37.79 19.82
C PRO A 356 11.75 37.63 19.82
N GLU A 357 12.26 36.41 19.93
CA GLU A 357 13.69 36.08 19.89
C GLU A 357 14.18 35.73 18.47
N GLY A 358 13.30 35.81 17.47
CA GLY A 358 13.50 35.20 16.16
C GLY A 358 13.30 33.69 16.22
N CYS A 359 13.63 33.00 15.14
CA CYS A 359 13.65 31.54 15.11
C CYS A 359 14.65 31.00 14.10
N ARG A 360 14.95 29.70 14.19
CA ARG A 360 15.66 28.97 13.13
C ARG A 360 14.67 28.12 12.36
N VAL A 361 14.68 28.26 11.05
CA VAL A 361 13.75 27.58 10.16
C VAL A 361 14.51 26.61 9.26
N ALA A 362 14.10 25.35 9.31
CA ALA A 362 14.52 24.33 8.35
C ALA A 362 13.50 24.25 7.21
N THR A 363 13.98 24.28 5.97
CA THR A 363 13.16 24.06 4.76
C THR A 363 13.28 22.61 4.34
N LEU A 364 12.15 21.93 4.13
CA LEU A 364 12.09 20.55 3.62
C LEU A 364 11.64 20.54 2.16
N SER A 365 12.24 19.64 1.38
CA SER A 365 11.77 19.27 0.04
C SER A 365 10.61 18.26 0.14
N LEU A 366 9.50 18.72 0.73
CA LEU A 366 8.26 17.98 0.85
C LEU A 366 7.10 18.97 0.99
N GLY A 367 6.12 18.88 0.09
CA GLY A 367 4.92 19.70 0.13
C GLY A 367 3.63 18.91 -0.04
N TYR A 368 2.53 19.63 -0.32
CA TYR A 368 1.22 18.98 -0.48
C TYR A 368 1.08 18.17 -1.77
N ALA A 369 1.92 18.41 -2.78
CA ALA A 369 1.97 17.56 -3.98
C ALA A 369 2.64 16.20 -3.71
N ASP A 370 3.33 16.07 -2.58
CA ASP A 370 4.01 14.84 -2.13
C ASP A 370 3.23 14.09 -1.04
N GLY A 371 2.10 14.63 -0.59
CA GLY A 371 1.21 14.03 0.41
C GLY A 371 1.28 14.63 1.81
N LEU A 372 2.01 15.74 2.04
CA LEU A 372 1.92 16.47 3.32
C LEU A 372 0.75 17.47 3.28
N PRO A 373 -0.37 17.24 4.00
CA PRO A 373 -1.56 18.06 3.84
C PRO A 373 -1.31 19.53 4.18
N ARG A 374 -1.88 20.45 3.41
CA ARG A 374 -1.76 21.91 3.69
C ARG A 374 -2.24 22.28 5.09
N ALA A 375 -3.25 21.56 5.59
CA ALA A 375 -3.79 21.69 6.94
C ALA A 375 -2.77 21.38 8.04
N ALA A 376 -1.77 20.51 7.78
CA ALA A 376 -0.71 20.20 8.75
C ALA A 376 0.10 21.46 9.13
N GLY A 377 0.37 22.34 8.16
CA GLY A 377 1.01 23.63 8.45
C GLY A 377 0.10 24.61 9.17
N GLN A 378 -1.23 24.53 8.96
CA GLN A 378 -2.20 25.41 9.63
C GLN A 378 -2.36 25.10 11.11
N CYS A 379 -2.21 23.83 11.50
CA CYS A 379 -2.24 23.41 12.90
C CYS A 379 -0.84 23.27 13.53
N GLY A 380 0.23 23.62 12.81
CA GLY A 380 1.60 23.52 13.31
C GLY A 380 2.02 22.09 13.64
N TYR A 381 1.55 21.11 12.87
CA TYR A 381 1.79 19.69 13.11
C TYR A 381 3.30 19.40 13.27
N PRO A 382 3.72 18.71 14.35
CA PRO A 382 5.13 18.44 14.60
C PRO A 382 5.64 17.30 13.72
N LEU A 383 6.80 17.52 13.09
CA LEU A 383 7.57 16.44 12.44
C LEU A 383 8.80 16.11 13.30
N MET A 384 9.38 14.93 13.07
CA MET A 384 10.52 14.45 13.85
C MET A 384 11.83 14.66 13.10
N VAL A 385 12.71 15.53 13.60
CA VAL A 385 14.07 15.75 13.09
C VAL A 385 15.09 15.34 14.14
N ASN A 386 16.05 14.48 13.80
CA ASN A 386 17.04 13.96 14.75
C ASN A 386 16.42 13.40 16.05
N GLY A 387 15.26 12.74 15.94
CA GLY A 387 14.51 12.19 17.08
C GLY A 387 13.77 13.21 17.95
N ARG A 388 13.73 14.49 17.56
CA ARG A 388 13.05 15.57 18.28
C ARG A 388 11.91 16.18 17.46
N ALA A 389 10.83 16.53 18.13
CA ALA A 389 9.68 17.18 17.50
C ALA A 389 10.00 18.64 17.14
N ALA A 390 9.68 19.05 15.93
CA ALA A 390 9.76 20.42 15.45
C ALA A 390 8.45 20.77 14.71
N PRO A 391 7.72 21.82 15.14
CA PRO A 391 6.44 22.18 14.53
C PRO A 391 6.64 22.77 13.13
N LEU A 392 5.70 22.48 12.24
CA LEU A 392 5.57 23.25 10.99
C LEU A 392 5.27 24.72 11.31
N ILE A 393 5.90 25.63 10.57
CA ILE A 393 5.69 27.08 10.69
C ILE A 393 5.27 27.67 9.34
N GLY A 394 4.10 28.31 9.34
CA GLY A 394 3.45 28.80 8.13
C GLY A 394 2.78 27.70 7.32
N HIS A 395 2.29 28.05 6.12
CA HIS A 395 1.61 27.09 5.26
C HIS A 395 2.58 26.14 4.57
N VAL A 396 2.20 24.86 4.48
CA VAL A 396 2.84 23.90 3.57
C VAL A 396 2.59 24.36 2.13
N CYS A 397 3.66 24.46 1.34
CA CYS A 397 3.62 24.84 -0.08
C CYS A 397 3.51 23.59 -0.97
N MET A 398 3.49 23.77 -2.30
CA MET A 398 3.31 22.66 -3.24
C MET A 398 4.40 21.61 -3.10
N ASP A 399 5.66 22.03 -3.06
CA ASP A 399 6.84 21.15 -3.08
C ASP A 399 7.76 21.34 -1.85
N ILE A 400 7.46 22.32 -0.98
CA ILE A 400 8.30 22.66 0.17
C ILE A 400 7.48 22.96 1.43
N SER A 401 8.09 22.73 2.59
CA SER A 401 7.54 23.08 3.89
C SER A 401 8.63 23.64 4.82
N MET A 402 8.22 24.30 5.90
CA MET A 402 9.12 24.98 6.83
C MET A 402 8.83 24.51 8.25
N LEU A 403 9.89 24.19 9.00
CA LEU A 403 9.82 23.77 10.39
C LEU A 403 10.56 24.76 11.26
N ASP A 404 9.97 25.13 12.40
CA ASP A 404 10.69 25.82 13.45
C ASP A 404 11.55 24.81 14.22
N VAL A 405 12.86 24.88 13.99
CA VAL A 405 13.86 23.99 14.61
C VAL A 405 14.60 24.68 15.76
N SER A 406 14.06 25.78 16.29
CA SER A 406 14.67 26.51 17.41
C SER A 406 14.83 25.61 18.65
N GLY A 407 13.84 24.76 18.93
CA GLY A 407 13.85 23.82 20.06
C GLY A 407 14.44 22.43 19.76
N ALA A 408 14.82 22.13 18.52
CA ALA A 408 15.24 20.79 18.11
C ALA A 408 16.74 20.49 18.30
N GLY A 409 17.53 21.46 18.76
CA GLY A 409 19.00 21.36 18.81
C GLY A 409 19.65 21.45 17.43
N PRO A 410 20.90 20.99 17.21
CA PRO A 410 21.57 21.12 15.93
C PRO A 410 20.79 20.42 14.81
N VAL A 411 20.44 21.18 13.77
CA VAL A 411 19.83 20.69 12.53
C VAL A 411 20.61 21.30 11.38
N ALA A 412 20.97 20.47 10.39
CA ALA A 412 21.73 20.86 9.22
C ALA A 412 21.05 20.39 7.92
N ALA A 413 21.47 20.96 6.79
CA ALA A 413 21.06 20.44 5.48
C ALA A 413 21.51 18.98 5.32
N GLY A 414 20.63 18.15 4.77
CA GLY A 414 20.81 16.70 4.65
C GLY A 414 20.24 15.90 5.82
N ASP A 415 19.93 16.52 6.97
CA ASP A 415 19.32 15.80 8.09
C ASP A 415 17.96 15.24 7.69
N GLU A 416 17.68 14.01 8.13
CA GLU A 416 16.42 13.32 7.88
C GLU A 416 15.31 13.87 8.79
N VAL A 417 14.15 14.09 8.20
CA VAL A 417 12.91 14.43 8.90
C VAL A 417 11.86 13.38 8.63
N CYS A 418 11.33 12.78 9.69
CA CYS A 418 10.25 11.81 9.64
C CYS A 418 8.91 12.54 9.81
N VAL A 419 8.02 12.37 8.84
CA VAL A 419 6.65 12.89 8.85
C VAL A 419 5.74 11.97 9.64
N PHE A 420 5.86 10.67 9.37
CA PHE A 420 5.24 9.59 10.13
C PHE A 420 6.02 8.29 9.92
N GLY A 421 5.88 7.37 10.86
CA GLY A 421 6.55 6.07 10.88
C GLY A 421 6.30 5.31 12.20
N PRO A 422 7.05 4.24 12.49
CA PRO A 422 7.04 3.61 13.80
C PRO A 422 7.27 4.63 14.93
N GLY A 423 6.36 4.65 15.91
CA GLY A 423 6.41 5.61 17.03
C GLY A 423 5.80 6.99 16.74
N HIS A 424 5.51 7.31 15.47
CA HIS A 424 4.79 8.53 15.06
C HIS A 424 3.81 8.19 13.94
N LYS A 425 2.71 7.52 14.29
CA LYS A 425 1.88 6.81 13.31
C LYS A 425 1.12 7.76 12.34
N PRO A 426 0.80 7.34 11.11
CA PRO A 426 -0.01 8.11 10.16
C PRO A 426 -1.36 8.60 10.72
N GLU A 427 -1.96 7.87 11.65
CA GLU A 427 -3.17 8.25 12.39
C GLU A 427 -3.04 9.62 13.07
N VAL A 428 -1.87 9.91 13.64
CA VAL A 428 -1.64 11.15 14.38
C VAL A 428 -1.77 12.35 13.43
N LEU A 429 -1.16 12.24 12.24
CA LEU A 429 -1.32 13.24 11.18
C LEU A 429 -2.77 13.32 10.72
N ALA A 430 -3.40 12.19 10.45
CA ALA A 430 -4.79 12.14 9.97
C ALA A 430 -5.74 12.88 10.93
N TYR A 431 -5.67 12.57 12.23
CA TYR A 431 -6.51 13.22 13.23
C TYR A 431 -6.19 14.71 13.41
N ALA A 432 -4.91 15.09 13.36
CA ALA A 432 -4.51 16.49 13.46
C ALA A 432 -5.04 17.36 12.31
N VAL A 433 -5.29 16.78 11.14
CA VAL A 433 -5.83 17.49 9.96
C VAL A 433 -7.29 17.17 9.67
N GLY A 434 -7.98 16.45 10.56
CA GLY A 434 -9.41 16.17 10.44
C GLY A 434 -9.78 15.14 9.37
N THR A 435 -8.92 14.15 9.13
CA THR A 435 -9.17 13.05 8.18
C THR A 435 -8.86 11.67 8.76
N ILE A 436 -8.84 10.65 7.90
CA ILE A 436 -8.56 9.25 8.18
C ILE A 436 -7.19 8.82 7.61
N PRO A 437 -6.54 7.79 8.21
CA PRO A 437 -5.24 7.31 7.76
C PRO A 437 -5.20 6.88 6.29
N TYR A 438 -6.33 6.38 5.77
CA TYR A 438 -6.46 6.03 4.35
C TYR A 438 -6.12 7.20 3.44
N GLU A 439 -6.69 8.38 3.69
CA GLU A 439 -6.46 9.56 2.85
C GLU A 439 -4.98 9.98 2.90
N VAL A 440 -4.40 10.02 4.10
CA VAL A 440 -2.98 10.34 4.31
C VAL A 440 -2.09 9.43 3.46
N LEU A 441 -2.27 8.11 3.55
CA LEU A 441 -1.43 7.15 2.83
C LEU A 441 -1.63 7.21 1.31
N THR A 442 -2.89 7.31 0.85
CA THR A 442 -3.19 7.34 -0.58
C THR A 442 -2.85 8.68 -1.25
N SER A 443 -2.68 9.75 -0.48
CA SER A 443 -2.29 11.07 -1.00
C SER A 443 -0.82 11.17 -1.41
N ILE A 444 0.00 10.19 -1.04
CA ILE A 444 1.44 10.18 -1.35
C ILE A 444 1.62 9.91 -2.84
N GLY A 445 1.82 10.98 -3.60
CA GLY A 445 1.94 10.93 -5.06
C GLY A 445 3.19 10.20 -5.54
N PRO A 446 3.28 9.85 -6.83
CA PRO A 446 4.38 9.07 -7.41
C PRO A 446 5.74 9.79 -7.42
N ARG A 447 5.80 11.09 -7.08
CA ARG A 447 7.05 11.87 -6.97
C ARG A 447 7.93 11.43 -5.78
N VAL A 448 7.29 10.87 -4.75
CA VAL A 448 7.98 10.34 -3.57
C VAL A 448 8.60 8.99 -3.89
N ARG A 449 9.88 8.80 -3.58
CA ARG A 449 10.57 7.53 -3.84
C ARG A 449 10.02 6.42 -2.96
N ARG A 450 9.69 5.26 -3.54
CA ARG A 450 9.34 4.07 -2.74
C ARG A 450 10.59 3.26 -2.46
N VAL A 451 10.70 2.77 -1.23
CA VAL A 451 11.79 1.89 -0.79
C VAL A 451 11.18 0.69 -0.06
N TRP A 452 11.21 -0.48 -0.68
CA TRP A 452 10.70 -1.71 -0.05
C TRP A 452 11.80 -2.42 0.74
N GLN A 453 11.52 -2.71 2.01
CA GLN A 453 12.44 -3.32 2.95
C GLN A 453 11.99 -4.76 3.23
N TYR A 454 12.77 -5.72 2.76
CA TYR A 454 12.48 -7.15 2.87
C TYR A 454 13.33 -7.77 3.98
N PRO A 455 12.71 -8.43 4.98
CA PRO A 455 13.45 -9.22 5.96
C PRO A 455 14.11 -10.42 5.30
N VAL A 456 15.33 -10.75 5.76
CA VAL A 456 16.04 -12.00 5.45
C VAL A 456 15.22 -13.22 5.86
#